data_AF-A0A183HV32-F1
#
_entry.id   AF-A0A183HV32-F1
#
_cell.length_a   1.000
_cell.length_b   1.000
_cell.length_c   1.000
_cell.angle_alpha   90.00
_cell.angle_beta   90.00
_cell.angle_gamma   90.00
#
_symmetry.space_group_name_H-M   'P 1'
#
loop_
_entity.id
_entity.type
_entity.pdbx_description
1 polymer ?
#
loop_
_entity_poly.entity_id
_entity_poly.type
_entity_poly.pdbx_seq_one_letter_code
_entity_poly.pdbx_strand_id
1 'polypeptide(L)'
;MIHRDLSSGNVLISSIREDKLYVKLADFGLVRKFREGDVARTMLGTPGYIAPQVYDQHYNQKADVYSLGGILYLMLTGNDPPRDREVNPFEKKVISLEGAFLIQSMMDPNEERRISLG
;
A
#
# COMPACT_ATOMS: atom_id res chain seq x y z
N MET A 1 -8.39 10.06 -7.25
CA MET A 1 -7.34 9.57 -8.19
C MET A 1 -6.82 8.27 -7.60
N ILE A 2 -6.32 7.36 -8.45
CA ILE A 2 -5.71 6.10 -8.06
C ILE A 2 -4.34 5.98 -8.74
N HIS A 3 -3.32 5.55 -8.01
CA HIS A 3 -1.95 5.38 -8.48
C HIS A 3 -1.71 4.04 -9.16
N ARG A 4 -2.20 2.95 -8.56
CA ARG A 4 -2.16 1.57 -9.11
C ARG A 4 -0.79 0.89 -9.16
N ASP A 5 0.25 1.54 -8.64
CA ASP A 5 1.60 0.95 -8.52
C ASP A 5 2.41 1.64 -7.40
N LEU A 6 1.79 1.78 -6.23
CA LEU A 6 2.53 2.20 -5.05
C LEU A 6 3.41 1.04 -4.59
N SER A 7 4.70 1.31 -4.43
CA SER A 7 5.69 0.38 -3.90
C SER A 7 6.80 1.17 -3.24
N SER A 8 7.70 0.48 -2.53
CA SER A 8 8.89 1.10 -1.96
C SER A 8 9.79 1.77 -3.01
N GLY A 9 9.83 1.23 -4.24
CA GLY A 9 10.59 1.80 -5.35
C GLY A 9 10.07 3.15 -5.84
N ASN A 10 8.79 3.45 -5.58
CA ASN A 10 8.12 4.70 -5.99
C ASN A 10 8.02 5.73 -4.84
N VAL A 11 8.70 5.50 -3.72
CA VAL A 11 8.86 6.47 -2.62
C VAL A 11 10.27 7.05 -2.64
N LEU A 12 10.40 8.29 -3.08
CA LEU A 12 11.70 8.96 -3.22
C LEU A 12 11.98 9.90 -2.07
N ILE A 13 13.24 9.96 -1.65
CA ILE A 13 13.74 10.97 -0.72
C ILE A 13 14.03 12.25 -1.51
N SER A 14 13.26 13.29 -1.27
CA SER A 14 13.43 14.59 -1.92
C SER A 14 14.52 15.44 -1.25
N SER A 15 14.62 15.38 0.07
CA SER A 15 15.66 16.09 0.83
C SER A 15 15.70 15.61 2.28
N ILE A 16 16.86 15.80 2.92
CA ILE A 16 17.04 15.64 4.37
C ILE A 16 17.50 17.00 4.89
N ARG A 17 16.72 17.61 5.79
CA ARG A 17 17.01 18.93 6.38
C ARG A 17 16.48 18.98 7.80
N GLU A 18 17.22 19.59 8.73
CA GLU A 18 16.79 19.80 10.12
C GLU A 18 16.23 18.51 10.77
N ASP A 19 16.95 17.40 10.60
CA ASP A 19 16.58 16.06 11.09
C ASP A 19 15.23 15.52 10.57
N LYS A 20 14.68 16.12 9.51
CA LYS A 20 13.44 15.69 8.84
C LYS A 20 13.75 15.07 7.48
N LEU A 21 13.08 13.95 7.23
CA LEU A 21 13.05 13.27 5.94
C LEU A 21 11.85 13.78 5.13
N TYR A 22 12.10 14.36 3.96
CA TYR A 22 11.05 14.77 3.02
C TYR A 22 10.92 13.73 1.93
N VAL A 23 9.77 13.07 1.85
CA VAL A 23 9.47 12.02 0.87
C VAL A 23 8.49 12.51 -0.19
N LYS A 24 8.60 11.95 -1.40
CA LYS A 24 7.68 12.20 -2.52
C LYS A 24 7.31 10.87 -3.16
N LEU A 25 6.05 10.74 -3.54
CA LEU A 25 5.61 9.68 -4.45
C LEU A 25 6.07 10.00 -5.87
N ALA A 26 6.48 8.98 -6.60
CA ALA A 26 6.95 9.06 -7.97
C ALA A 26 6.20 8.06 -8.88
N ASP A 27 6.46 8.18 -10.17
CA ASP A 27 5.87 7.34 -11.23
C ASP A 27 4.34 7.36 -11.32
N PHE A 28 3.82 8.47 -11.85
CA PHE A 28 2.39 8.66 -12.09
C PHE A 28 1.93 8.04 -13.42
N GLY A 29 2.74 7.20 -14.08
CA GLY A 29 2.44 6.65 -15.42
C GLY A 29 1.15 5.82 -15.46
N LEU A 30 0.81 5.18 -14.34
CA LEU A 30 -0.40 4.38 -14.19
C LEU A 30 -1.56 5.12 -13.52
N VAL A 31 -1.41 6.41 -13.20
CA VAL A 31 -2.45 7.14 -12.46
C VAL A 31 -3.71 7.33 -13.30
N ARG A 32 -4.88 7.22 -12.65
CA ARG A 32 -6.19 7.46 -13.26
C ARG A 32 -7.09 8.27 -12.33
N LYS A 33 -7.97 9.08 -12.93
CA LYS A 33 -9.07 9.75 -12.21
C LYS A 33 -10.24 8.78 -12.14
N PHE A 34 -10.71 8.54 -10.93
CA PHE A 34 -11.87 7.72 -10.63
C PHE A 34 -12.93 8.64 -10.02
N ARG A 35 -14.16 8.50 -10.49
CA ARG A 35 -15.39 9.00 -9.87
C ARG A 35 -15.92 7.95 -8.90
N GLU A 36 -16.86 8.36 -8.06
CA GLU A 36 -17.57 7.42 -7.20
C GLU A 36 -18.25 6.33 -8.05
N GLY A 37 -18.01 5.06 -7.71
CA GLY A 37 -18.49 3.90 -8.48
C GLY A 37 -17.58 3.43 -9.61
N ASP A 38 -16.51 4.16 -9.94
CA ASP A 38 -15.55 3.70 -10.98
C ASP A 38 -14.70 2.53 -10.48
N VAL A 39 -14.42 1.58 -11.38
CA VAL A 39 -13.56 0.41 -11.14
C VAL A 39 -12.52 0.24 -12.25
N ALA A 40 -11.31 -0.16 -11.89
CA ALA A 40 -10.28 -0.55 -12.86
C ALA A 40 -10.48 -2.00 -13.28
N ARG A 41 -10.16 -2.29 -14.55
CA ARG A 41 -10.25 -3.61 -15.19
C ARG A 41 -8.89 -4.17 -15.65
N THR A 42 -7.78 -3.69 -15.08
CA THR A 42 -6.41 -4.08 -15.49
C THR A 42 -5.63 -4.60 -14.29
N MET A 43 -4.93 -5.73 -14.43
CA MET A 43 -4.01 -6.23 -13.41
C MET A 43 -2.67 -5.50 -13.53
N LEU A 44 -2.39 -4.57 -12.62
CA LEU A 44 -1.17 -3.75 -12.58
C LEU A 44 -0.64 -3.67 -11.15
N GLY A 45 0.66 -3.47 -11.01
CA GLY A 45 1.31 -3.20 -9.72
C GLY A 45 2.56 -4.04 -9.47
N THR A 46 3.25 -3.75 -8.37
CA THR A 46 4.46 -4.45 -7.93
C THR A 46 4.11 -5.65 -7.02
N PRO A 47 4.61 -6.87 -7.28
CA PRO A 47 4.33 -8.05 -6.45
C PRO A 47 4.58 -7.82 -4.95
N GLY A 48 3.66 -8.27 -4.10
CA GLY A 48 3.67 -8.02 -2.65
C GLY A 48 2.97 -6.72 -2.22
N TYR A 49 2.78 -5.77 -3.14
CA TYR A 49 2.03 -4.53 -2.92
C TYR A 49 0.64 -4.54 -3.61
N ILE A 50 0.36 -5.56 -4.42
CA ILE A 50 -0.89 -5.73 -5.16
C ILE A 50 -2.00 -6.18 -4.20
N ALA A 51 -3.07 -5.38 -4.11
CA ALA A 51 -4.25 -5.76 -3.34
C ALA A 51 -4.97 -6.96 -3.98
N PRO A 52 -5.55 -7.91 -3.22
CA PRO A 52 -6.12 -9.14 -3.76
C PRO A 52 -7.16 -8.91 -4.87
N GLN A 53 -8.05 -7.92 -4.73
CA GLN A 53 -9.09 -7.63 -5.72
C GLN A 53 -8.55 -7.14 -7.09
N VAL A 54 -7.27 -6.77 -7.17
CA VAL A 54 -6.63 -6.37 -8.44
C VAL A 54 -6.50 -7.57 -9.38
N TYR A 55 -6.35 -8.79 -8.84
CA TYR A 55 -6.34 -10.02 -9.63
C TYR A 55 -7.69 -10.29 -10.32
N ASP A 56 -8.79 -9.91 -9.66
CA ASP A 56 -10.14 -9.96 -10.22
C ASP A 56 -10.44 -8.80 -11.17
N GLN A 57 -9.48 -7.89 -11.36
CA GLN A 57 -9.63 -6.71 -12.22
C GLN A 57 -10.89 -5.92 -11.87
N HIS A 58 -11.14 -5.74 -10.56
CA HIS A 58 -12.27 -5.00 -10.05
C HIS A 58 -11.89 -4.28 -8.77
N TYR A 59 -11.35 -3.07 -8.90
CA TYR A 59 -10.81 -2.33 -7.76
C TYR A 59 -10.91 -0.81 -7.94
N ASN A 60 -10.85 -0.11 -6.80
CA ASN A 60 -10.86 1.34 -6.71
C ASN A 60 -9.64 1.84 -5.89
N GLN A 61 -9.69 3.09 -5.40
CA GLN A 61 -8.64 3.72 -4.58
C GLN A 61 -8.20 2.92 -3.34
N LYS A 62 -9.02 2.00 -2.82
CA LYS A 62 -8.66 1.10 -1.72
C LYS A 62 -7.49 0.19 -2.06
N ALA A 63 -7.23 -0.07 -3.35
CA ALA A 63 -6.04 -0.80 -3.77
C ALA A 63 -4.74 -0.07 -3.37
N ASP A 64 -4.70 1.26 -3.50
CA ASP A 64 -3.54 2.07 -3.09
C ASP A 64 -3.33 2.03 -1.57
N VAL A 65 -4.41 1.93 -0.77
CA VAL A 65 -4.31 1.78 0.70
C VAL A 65 -3.62 0.48 1.08
N TYR A 66 -3.92 -0.62 0.38
CA TYR A 66 -3.24 -1.90 0.58
C TYR A 66 -1.74 -1.79 0.28
N SER A 67 -1.41 -1.19 -0.87
CA SER A 67 -0.02 -0.96 -1.27
C SER A 67 0.75 -0.08 -0.27
N LEU A 68 0.13 0.96 0.28
CA LEU A 68 0.70 1.78 1.34
C LEU A 68 0.94 0.98 2.63
N GLY A 69 0.06 0.02 2.95
CA GLY A 69 0.27 -0.92 4.05
C GLY A 69 1.54 -1.77 3.85
N GLY A 70 1.80 -2.21 2.62
CA GLY A 70 3.05 -2.92 2.26
C GLY A 70 4.29 -2.05 2.41
N ILE A 71 4.21 -0.75 2.06
CA ILE A 71 5.30 0.21 2.27
C ILE A 71 5.54 0.40 3.77
N LEU A 72 4.48 0.54 4.58
CA LEU A 72 4.59 0.66 6.03
C LEU A 72 5.19 -0.61 6.67
N TYR A 73 4.78 -1.79 6.22
CA TYR A 73 5.35 -3.05 6.63
C TYR A 73 6.86 -3.09 6.39
N LEU A 74 7.32 -2.71 5.20
CA LEU A 74 8.75 -2.65 4.90
C LEU A 74 9.47 -1.66 5.81
N MET A 75 8.93 -0.46 6.02
CA MET A 75 9.55 0.56 6.86
C MET A 75 9.71 0.11 8.32
N LEU A 76 8.72 -0.61 8.87
CA LEU A 76 8.74 -1.03 10.28
C LEU A 76 9.46 -2.37 10.52
N THR A 77 9.56 -3.23 9.51
CA THR A 77 10.17 -4.55 9.67
C THR A 77 11.52 -4.71 8.99
N GLY A 78 11.86 -3.83 8.04
CA GLY A 78 12.98 -3.99 7.13
C GLY A 78 12.85 -5.16 6.15
N ASN A 79 11.67 -5.78 6.04
CA ASN A 79 11.39 -6.92 5.16
C ASN A 79 10.31 -6.56 4.14
N ASP A 80 10.42 -7.08 2.91
CA ASP A 80 9.35 -6.94 1.93
C ASP A 80 8.07 -7.64 2.41
N PRO A 81 6.88 -7.09 2.07
CA PRO A 81 5.63 -7.79 2.31
C PRO A 81 5.60 -9.13 1.55
N PRO A 82 5.07 -10.21 2.16
CA PRO A 82 4.98 -11.51 1.50
C PRO A 82 4.07 -11.43 0.26
N ARG A 83 4.50 -12.07 -0.84
CA ARG A 83 3.78 -12.02 -2.13
C ARG A 83 2.53 -12.89 -2.18
N ASP A 84 2.60 -14.08 -1.57
CA ASP A 84 1.60 -15.14 -1.73
C ASP A 84 0.94 -15.57 -0.41
N ARG A 85 1.11 -14.77 0.64
CA ARG A 85 0.58 -15.08 1.98
C ARG A 85 -0.04 -13.85 2.61
N GLU A 86 -1.02 -14.08 3.48
CA GLU A 86 -1.59 -13.04 4.32
C GLU A 86 -0.49 -12.39 5.19
N VAL A 87 -0.52 -11.06 5.29
CA VAL A 87 0.45 -10.32 6.09
C VAL A 87 0.06 -10.42 7.55
N ASN A 88 0.89 -11.08 8.36
CA ASN A 88 0.75 -11.11 9.82
C ASN A 88 1.82 -10.22 10.49
N PRO A 89 1.54 -8.93 10.73
CA PRO A 89 2.52 -8.02 11.33
C PRO A 89 2.80 -8.32 12.81
N PHE A 90 1.90 -9.01 13.52
CA PHE A 90 2.04 -9.32 14.96
C PHE A 90 3.14 -10.34 15.27
N GLU A 91 3.57 -11.13 14.29
CA GLU A 91 4.71 -12.05 14.44
C GLU A 91 6.05 -11.33 14.54
N LYS A 92 6.10 -10.04 14.15
CA LYS A 92 7.31 -9.24 14.14
C LYS A 92 7.50 -8.56 15.49
N LYS A 93 8.39 -9.11 16.32
CA LYS A 93 8.75 -8.58 17.65
C LYS A 93 9.28 -7.14 17.68
N VAL A 94 9.54 -6.54 16.52
CA VAL A 94 10.09 -5.18 16.37
C VAL A 94 9.01 -4.11 16.17
N ILE A 95 7.76 -4.49 15.91
CA ILE A 95 6.66 -3.55 15.66
C ILE A 95 5.85 -3.35 16.95
N SER A 96 5.42 -2.11 17.23
CA SER A 96 4.42 -1.87 18.27
C SER A 96 3.07 -2.47 17.90
N LEU A 97 2.19 -2.68 18.89
CA LEU A 97 0.83 -3.17 18.64
C LEU A 97 0.07 -2.24 17.71
N GLU A 98 0.19 -0.92 17.90
CA GLU A 98 -0.46 0.09 17.07
C GLU A 98 0.03 0.02 15.62
N GLY A 99 1.34 -0.15 15.42
CA GLY A 99 1.92 -0.33 14.09
C GLY A 99 1.41 -1.60 13.41
N ALA A 100 1.31 -2.69 14.16
CA ALA A 100 0.77 -3.95 13.66
C ALA A 100 -0.72 -3.85 13.30
N PHE A 101 -1.54 -3.23 14.15
CA PHE A 101 -2.95 -2.98 13.86
C PHE A 101 -3.14 -2.10 12.63
N LEU A 102 -2.32 -1.05 12.47
CA LEU A 102 -2.40 -0.17 11.31
C LEU A 102 -2.06 -0.94 10.01
N ILE A 103 -0.97 -1.71 10.01
CA ILE A 103 -0.63 -2.56 8.85
C ILE A 103 -1.76 -3.54 8.54
N GLN A 104 -2.31 -4.24 9.54
CA GLN A 104 -3.40 -5.19 9.34
C GLN A 104 -4.66 -4.51 8.76
N SER A 105 -4.99 -3.32 9.26
CA SER A 105 -6.16 -2.54 8.80
C SER A 105 -6.00 -2.01 7.37
N MET A 106 -4.76 -1.67 6.97
CA MET A 106 -4.43 -1.24 5.61
C MET A 106 -4.37 -2.41 4.64
N MET A 107 -3.84 -3.55 5.07
CA MET A 107 -3.65 -4.75 4.25
C MET A 107 -4.76 -5.80 4.43
N ASP A 108 -5.96 -5.43 4.91
CA ASP A 108 -7.10 -6.36 4.98
C ASP A 108 -7.43 -6.84 3.55
N PRO A 109 -7.45 -8.16 3.30
CA PRO A 109 -7.79 -8.71 2.00
C PRO A 109 -9.22 -8.37 1.58
N ASN A 110 -10.14 -8.18 2.53
CA ASN A 110 -11.48 -7.67 2.26
C ASN A 110 -11.45 -6.13 2.15
N GLU A 111 -11.75 -5.64 0.96
CA GLU A 111 -11.80 -4.20 0.65
C GLU A 111 -12.77 -3.42 1.55
N GLU A 112 -13.91 -4.00 1.91
CA GLU A 112 -14.95 -3.32 2.70
C GLU A 112 -14.51 -3.08 4.15
N ARG A 113 -13.66 -3.97 4.69
CA ARG A 113 -13.09 -3.85 6.04
C ARG A 113 -11.81 -3.02 6.07
N ARG A 114 -11.12 -2.90 4.92
CA ARG A 114 -9.89 -2.12 4.79
C ARG A 114 -10.16 -0.67 5.18
N ILE A 115 -9.22 -0.05 5.88
CA ILE A 115 -9.34 1.37 6.27
C ILE A 115 -9.44 2.30 5.04
N SER A 116 -10.09 3.45 5.16
CA SER A 116 -10.04 4.53 4.16
C SER A 116 -9.07 5.62 4.61
N LEU A 117 -8.30 6.17 3.69
CA LEU A 117 -7.62 7.45 3.91
C LEU A 117 -8.62 8.55 3.53
N GLY A 118 -8.94 9.42 4.49
CA GLY A 118 -9.85 10.55 4.31
C GLY A 118 -9.29 11.66 3.43
#